data_AF-A0A9Q3J197-F1
#
_entry.id   AF-A0A9Q3J197-F1
#
_cell.length_a   1.000
_cell.length_b   1.000
_cell.length_c   1.000
_cell.angle_alpha   90.00
_cell.angle_beta   90.00
_cell.angle_gamma   90.00
#
_symmetry.space_group_name_H-M   'P 1'
#
loop_
_entity.id
_entity.type
_entity.pdbx_description
1 polymer ?
#
loop_
_entity_poly.entity_id
_entity_poly.type
_entity_poly.pdbx_seq_one_letter_code
_entity_poly.pdbx_strand_id
1 'polypeptide(L)'
;MDLPPSSYHDSLEELWDGEEEPEEIETMMKVFPCVYHQYLDVFSKVTAEKLPPHHTCFHHIKLEGSLPPVGVIYSPSNQESDTLRAYISENVEKGVIHPSSSSTGAPVLFVKKKDGGVRLCVDYCKLNAVTRKNKYPLPPMNQPIYL
;
A
#
# COMPACT_ATOMS: atom_id res chain seq x y z
N MET A 1 40.33 1.54 -9.04
CA MET A 1 39.39 0.43 -8.80
C MET A 1 38.08 0.92 -9.38
N ASP A 2 37.85 0.60 -10.65
CA ASP A 2 36.73 1.11 -11.43
C ASP A 2 35.48 0.28 -11.10
N LEU A 3 34.39 0.96 -10.77
CA LEU A 3 33.09 0.33 -10.52
C LEU A 3 32.54 -0.20 -11.85
N PRO A 4 31.91 -1.39 -11.87
CA PRO A 4 31.30 -1.90 -13.09
C PRO A 4 30.08 -1.04 -13.47
N PRO A 5 29.78 -0.90 -14.78
CA PRO A 5 28.63 -0.14 -15.24
C PRO A 5 27.34 -0.82 -14.80
N SER A 6 26.41 0.02 -14.34
CA SER A 6 25.03 -0.30 -13.99
C SER A 6 24.35 -1.15 -15.07
N SER A 7 24.23 -2.45 -14.85
CA SER A 7 23.44 -3.37 -15.69
C SER A 7 21.95 -3.36 -15.32
N TYR A 8 21.45 -2.26 -14.73
CA TYR A 8 20.06 -2.15 -14.28
C TYR A 8 19.04 -1.89 -15.40
N HIS A 9 19.47 -1.82 -16.66
CA HIS A 9 18.59 -1.36 -17.74
C HIS A 9 17.95 -2.45 -18.61
N ASP A 10 18.12 -3.74 -18.32
CA ASP A 10 17.67 -4.81 -19.23
C ASP A 10 16.78 -5.91 -18.60
N SER A 11 16.17 -5.67 -17.44
CA SER A 11 15.33 -6.70 -16.78
C SER A 11 13.96 -6.23 -16.30
N LEU A 12 13.51 -5.05 -16.76
CA LEU A 12 12.20 -4.48 -16.37
C LEU A 12 11.09 -4.76 -17.38
N GLU A 13 11.42 -5.29 -18.56
CA GLU A 13 10.44 -5.63 -19.61
C GLU A 13 9.96 -7.10 -19.54
N GLU A 14 10.62 -7.98 -18.78
CA GLU A 14 10.32 -9.43 -18.76
C GLU A 14 9.44 -9.90 -17.59
N LEU A 15 8.74 -9.01 -16.87
CA LEU A 15 7.98 -9.39 -15.67
C LEU A 15 6.48 -9.04 -15.70
N TRP A 16 5.92 -8.79 -16.87
CA TRP A 16 4.51 -8.42 -17.03
C TRP A 16 3.84 -9.19 -18.18
N ASP A 17 3.36 -10.41 -17.90
CA ASP A 17 2.48 -11.19 -18.79
C ASP A 17 1.00 -10.90 -18.50
N GLY A 18 0.60 -9.65 -18.62
CA GLY A 18 -0.76 -9.19 -18.32
C GLY A 18 -1.49 -8.93 -19.62
N GLU A 19 -2.22 -9.92 -20.12
CA GLU A 19 -3.20 -9.69 -21.18
C GLU A 19 -4.33 -8.81 -20.61
N GLU A 20 -4.34 -7.54 -21.00
CA GLU A 20 -5.40 -6.59 -20.66
C GLU A 20 -6.57 -6.74 -21.65
N GLU A 21 -7.80 -6.78 -21.14
CA GLU A 21 -9.01 -6.89 -21.96
C GLU A 21 -9.15 -5.64 -22.85
N PRO A 22 -9.26 -5.79 -24.18
CA PRO A 22 -9.16 -4.68 -25.14
C PRO A 22 -10.26 -3.61 -25.01
N GLU A 23 -11.38 -3.94 -24.36
CA GLU A 23 -12.53 -3.03 -24.18
C GLU A 23 -12.24 -1.90 -23.17
N GLU A 24 -11.38 -2.12 -22.16
CA GLU A 24 -11.04 -1.10 -21.17
C GLU A 24 -10.06 -0.06 -21.75
N ILE A 25 -9.07 -0.51 -22.51
CA ILE A 25 -8.05 0.35 -23.14
C ILE A 25 -8.71 1.34 -24.10
N GLU A 26 -9.65 0.89 -24.94
CA GLU A 26 -10.34 1.76 -25.89
C GLU A 26 -11.15 2.85 -25.19
N THR A 27 -11.78 2.50 -24.06
CA THR A 27 -12.53 3.46 -23.23
C THR A 27 -11.58 4.49 -22.61
N MET A 28 -10.41 4.05 -22.12
CA MET A 28 -9.40 4.92 -21.52
C MET A 28 -8.77 5.85 -22.56
N MET A 29 -8.50 5.39 -23.78
CA MET A 29 -8.00 6.23 -24.88
C MET A 29 -8.94 7.38 -25.25
N LYS A 30 -10.26 7.20 -25.09
CA LYS A 30 -11.27 8.24 -25.33
C LYS A 30 -11.33 9.28 -24.20
N VAL A 31 -11.02 8.87 -22.96
CA VAL A 31 -11.09 9.74 -21.76
C VAL A 31 -9.78 10.50 -21.54
N PHE A 32 -8.64 9.87 -21.77
CA PHE A 32 -7.32 10.45 -21.49
C PHE A 32 -6.73 11.20 -22.70
N PRO A 33 -6.05 12.34 -22.47
CA PRO A 33 -5.27 13.02 -23.50
C PRO A 33 -4.24 12.09 -24.14
N CYS A 34 -3.98 12.27 -25.45
CA CYS A 34 -3.08 11.42 -26.23
C CYS A 34 -1.64 11.32 -25.66
N VAL A 35 -1.19 12.35 -24.94
CA VAL A 35 0.11 12.38 -24.27
C VAL A 35 0.27 11.25 -23.25
N TYR A 36 -0.84 10.77 -22.67
CA TYR A 36 -0.85 9.67 -21.69
C TYR A 36 -1.15 8.31 -22.30
N HIS A 37 -1.36 8.22 -23.62
CA HIS A 37 -1.70 6.93 -24.26
C HIS A 37 -0.59 5.88 -24.13
N GLN A 38 0.67 6.31 -23.98
CA GLN A 38 1.79 5.41 -23.72
C GLN A 38 1.84 4.86 -22.28
N TYR A 39 1.03 5.40 -21.36
CA TYR A 39 1.01 5.05 -19.93
C TYR A 39 -0.37 4.55 -19.47
N LEU A 40 -1.19 4.07 -20.40
CA LEU A 40 -2.56 3.62 -20.07
C LEU A 40 -2.56 2.44 -19.10
N ASP A 41 -1.53 1.61 -19.19
CA ASP A 41 -1.22 0.49 -18.30
C ASP A 41 -1.12 0.94 -16.83
N VAL A 42 -0.56 2.11 -16.55
CA VAL A 42 -0.44 2.69 -15.20
C VAL A 42 -1.80 3.02 -14.58
N PHE A 43 -2.80 3.28 -15.42
CA PHE A 43 -4.16 3.63 -14.97
C PHE A 43 -5.10 2.42 -14.90
N SER A 44 -4.61 1.23 -15.27
CA SER A 44 -5.35 -0.03 -15.20
C SER A 44 -5.65 -0.40 -13.74
N LYS A 45 -6.93 -0.57 -13.41
CA LYS A 45 -7.35 -0.97 -12.05
C LYS A 45 -6.88 -2.37 -11.71
N VAL A 46 -6.95 -3.28 -12.68
CA VAL A 46 -6.55 -4.69 -12.51
C VAL A 46 -5.06 -4.75 -12.16
N THR A 47 -4.24 -3.99 -12.87
CA THR A 47 -2.79 -3.89 -12.60
C THR A 47 -2.53 -3.26 -11.23
N ALA A 48 -3.25 -2.18 -10.89
CA ALA A 48 -3.08 -1.49 -9.61
C ALA A 48 -3.45 -2.34 -8.37
N GLU A 49 -4.34 -3.32 -8.53
CA GLU A 49 -4.74 -4.23 -7.45
C GLU A 49 -3.78 -5.40 -7.25
N LYS A 50 -2.89 -5.68 -8.21
CA LYS A 50 -1.87 -6.73 -8.08
C LYS A 50 -0.71 -6.22 -7.21
N LEU A 51 -0.20 -7.09 -6.35
CA LEU A 51 1.00 -6.78 -5.59
C LEU A 51 2.19 -6.62 -6.54
N PRO A 52 3.01 -5.56 -6.37
CA PRO A 52 4.22 -5.41 -7.15
C PRO A 52 5.20 -6.54 -6.81
N PRO A 53 6.13 -6.86 -7.73
CA PRO A 53 7.16 -7.86 -7.48
C PRO A 53 7.98 -7.49 -6.23
N HIS A 54 8.40 -8.50 -5.48
CA HIS A 54 9.20 -8.29 -4.28
C HIS A 54 10.57 -7.70 -4.63
N HIS A 55 10.81 -6.46 -4.19
CA HIS A 55 12.11 -5.82 -4.28
C HIS A 55 13.03 -6.20 -3.10
N THR A 56 14.32 -5.93 -3.23
CA THR A 56 15.31 -6.15 -2.15
C THR A 56 15.18 -5.15 -1.00
N CYS A 57 14.46 -4.05 -1.20
CA CYS A 57 14.23 -3.02 -0.19
C CYS A 57 12.89 -3.25 0.53
N PHE A 58 12.96 -3.58 1.83
CA PHE A 58 11.80 -3.77 2.67
C PHE A 58 11.60 -2.58 3.62
N HIS A 59 10.35 -2.19 3.85
CA HIS A 59 10.03 -1.25 4.90
C HIS A 59 10.24 -1.92 6.28
N HIS A 60 11.28 -1.51 6.99
CA HIS A 60 11.59 -2.07 8.31
C HIS A 60 11.18 -1.12 9.44
N ILE A 61 10.30 -1.61 10.31
CA ILE A 61 9.84 -0.90 11.50
C ILE A 61 10.82 -1.17 12.65
N LYS A 62 11.73 -0.21 12.90
CA LYS A 62 12.70 -0.31 14.00
C LYS A 62 12.04 0.08 15.32
N LEU A 63 12.09 -0.80 16.31
CA LEU A 63 11.53 -0.53 17.65
C LEU A 63 12.63 -0.02 18.60
N GLU A 64 12.28 0.95 19.44
CA GLU A 64 13.05 1.42 20.60
C GLU A 64 12.48 0.75 21.86
N GLY A 65 13.08 -0.38 22.27
CA GLY A 65 12.70 -1.09 23.49
C GLY A 65 11.92 -2.39 23.26
N SER A 66 11.00 -2.71 24.17
CA SER A 66 10.22 -3.95 24.14
C SER A 66 9.07 -3.91 23.13
N LEU A 67 8.57 -5.09 22.76
CA LEU A 67 7.39 -5.21 21.90
C LEU A 67 6.17 -4.49 22.52
N PRO A 68 5.34 -3.82 21.71
CA PRO A 68 4.13 -3.19 22.22
C PRO A 68 3.14 -4.27 22.67
N PRO A 69 2.42 -4.05 23.79
CA PRO A 69 1.39 -4.98 24.24
C PRO A 69 0.23 -5.01 23.25
N VAL A 70 -0.51 -6.12 23.23
CA VAL A 70 -1.72 -6.27 22.43
C VAL A 70 -2.72 -5.15 22.79
N GLY A 71 -3.20 -4.44 21.78
CA GLY A 71 -4.19 -3.39 21.95
C GLY A 71 -5.56 -3.94 22.37
N VAL A 72 -6.38 -3.08 22.97
CA VAL A 72 -7.75 -3.45 23.35
C VAL A 72 -8.59 -3.54 22.08
N ILE A 73 -9.21 -4.68 21.82
CA ILE A 73 -10.09 -4.85 20.67
C ILE A 73 -11.41 -4.12 20.95
N TYR A 74 -11.77 -3.18 20.07
CA TYR A 74 -13.05 -2.49 20.13
C TYR A 74 -14.16 -3.39 19.60
N SER A 75 -15.32 -3.38 20.24
CA SER A 75 -16.49 -4.14 19.77
C SER A 75 -17.16 -3.43 18.60
N PRO A 76 -17.12 -3.97 17.37
CA PRO A 76 -17.82 -3.40 16.23
C PRO A 76 -19.33 -3.67 16.30
N SER A 77 -20.12 -2.81 15.65
CA SER A 77 -21.51 -3.09 15.29
C SER A 77 -21.61 -4.19 14.23
N ASN A 78 -22.83 -4.67 13.94
CA ASN A 78 -23.04 -5.69 12.91
C ASN A 78 -22.56 -5.21 11.52
N GLN A 79 -22.90 -3.98 11.14
CA GLN A 79 -22.46 -3.40 9.86
C GLN A 79 -20.93 -3.29 9.78
N GLU A 80 -20.28 -2.88 10.88
CA GLU A 80 -18.82 -2.79 10.96
C GLU A 80 -18.16 -4.19 10.92
N SER A 81 -18.79 -5.20 11.51
CA SER A 81 -18.31 -6.58 11.46
C SER A 81 -18.36 -7.17 10.04
N ASP A 82 -19.42 -6.86 9.29
CA ASP A 82 -19.55 -7.33 7.92
C ASP A 82 -18.54 -6.65 6.98
N THR A 83 -18.35 -5.33 7.15
CA THR A 83 -17.30 -4.60 6.42
C THR A 83 -15.90 -5.08 6.79
N LEU A 84 -15.64 -5.40 8.06
CA LEU A 84 -14.37 -6.00 8.50
C LEU A 84 -14.11 -7.33 7.79
N ARG A 85 -15.12 -8.21 7.75
CA ARG A 85 -15.01 -9.53 7.16
C ARG A 85 -14.75 -9.45 5.65
N ALA A 86 -15.50 -8.59 4.95
CA ALA A 86 -15.31 -8.35 3.53
C ALA A 86 -13.91 -7.80 3.21
N TYR A 87 -13.43 -6.83 4.01
CA TYR A 87 -12.08 -6.29 3.85
C TYR A 87 -11.01 -7.36 4.05
N ILE A 88 -11.15 -8.20 5.09
CA ILE A 88 -10.18 -9.27 5.35
C ILE A 88 -10.16 -10.29 4.20
N SER A 89 -11.32 -10.75 3.74
CA SER A 89 -11.36 -11.74 2.64
C SER A 89 -10.73 -11.20 1.36
N GLU A 90 -11.06 -9.96 0.99
CA GLU A 90 -10.52 -9.32 -0.22
C GLU A 90 -9.00 -9.13 -0.14
N ASN A 91 -8.48 -8.65 0.99
CA ASN A 91 -7.04 -8.39 1.12
C ASN A 91 -6.22 -9.67 1.30
N VAL A 92 -6.81 -10.75 1.82
CA VAL A 92 -6.18 -12.07 1.84
C VAL A 92 -6.11 -12.66 0.43
N GLU A 93 -7.19 -12.55 -0.35
CA GLU A 93 -7.22 -12.99 -1.74
C GLU A 93 -6.21 -12.22 -2.61
N LYS A 94 -6.11 -10.90 -2.41
CA LYS A 94 -5.10 -10.04 -3.06
C LYS A 94 -3.66 -10.30 -2.56
N GLY A 95 -3.48 -11.05 -1.46
CA GLY A 95 -2.18 -11.31 -0.85
C GLY A 95 -1.58 -10.14 -0.06
N VAL A 96 -2.30 -9.01 0.07
CA VAL A 96 -1.86 -7.79 0.77
C VAL A 96 -1.68 -8.05 2.26
N ILE A 97 -2.53 -8.89 2.84
CA ILE A 97 -2.45 -9.35 4.23
C ILE A 97 -2.42 -10.87 4.30
N HIS A 98 -1.83 -11.41 5.36
CA HIS A 98 -1.86 -12.84 5.64
C HIS A 98 -2.11 -13.09 7.14
N PRO A 99 -2.65 -14.27 7.51
CA PRO A 99 -2.74 -14.68 8.91
C PRO A 99 -1.36 -14.69 9.57
N SER A 100 -1.24 -14.13 10.77
CA SER A 100 0.01 -14.08 11.53
C SER A 100 -0.21 -14.56 12.97
N SER A 101 0.84 -15.15 13.56
CA SER A 101 0.89 -15.58 14.96
C SER A 101 1.72 -14.63 15.83
N SER A 102 1.67 -13.34 15.54
CA SER A 102 2.47 -12.33 16.22
C SER A 102 2.06 -12.17 17.70
N SER A 103 3.04 -11.91 18.57
CA SER A 103 2.83 -11.67 20.00
C SER A 103 2.28 -10.27 20.32
N THR A 104 2.13 -9.43 19.30
CA THR A 104 1.61 -8.07 19.37
C THR A 104 0.46 -7.90 18.39
N GLY A 105 -0.45 -6.98 18.66
CA GLY A 105 -1.61 -6.74 17.81
C GLY A 105 -2.15 -5.33 18.00
N ALA A 106 -2.52 -4.70 16.89
CA ALA A 106 -3.19 -3.40 16.88
C ALA A 106 -4.70 -3.60 16.64
N PRO A 107 -5.56 -2.87 17.36
CA PRO A 107 -7.00 -2.99 17.17
C PRO A 107 -7.44 -2.20 15.93
N VAL A 108 -8.62 -2.53 15.43
CA VAL A 108 -9.23 -1.87 14.29
C VAL A 108 -10.31 -0.91 14.78
N LEU A 109 -10.32 0.28 14.20
CA LEU A 109 -11.28 1.36 14.41
C LEU A 109 -12.07 1.62 13.13
N PHE A 110 -13.30 2.09 13.29
CA PHE A 110 -14.17 2.45 12.18
C PHE A 110 -14.45 3.94 12.18
N VAL A 111 -14.22 4.60 11.04
CA VAL A 111 -14.43 6.05 10.88
C VAL A 111 -15.47 6.29 9.79
N LYS A 112 -16.53 7.03 10.14
CA LYS A 112 -17.58 7.41 9.19
C LYS A 112 -17.04 8.43 8.18
N LYS A 113 -17.25 8.15 6.90
CA LYS A 113 -17.00 9.08 5.80
C LYS A 113 -18.16 10.08 5.66
N LYS A 114 -17.91 11.16 4.93
CA LYS A 114 -18.95 12.14 4.57
C LYS A 114 -20.03 11.56 3.65
N ASP A 115 -19.69 10.56 2.84
CA ASP A 115 -20.58 9.86 1.92
C ASP A 115 -21.47 8.81 2.62
N GLY A 116 -21.37 8.66 3.95
CA GLY A 116 -22.11 7.68 4.75
C GLY A 116 -21.43 6.30 4.83
N GLY A 117 -20.36 6.07 4.07
CA GLY A 117 -19.57 4.84 4.18
C GLY A 117 -18.71 4.79 5.45
N VAL A 118 -18.12 3.63 5.71
CA VAL A 118 -17.21 3.42 6.85
C VAL A 118 -15.80 3.12 6.33
N ARG A 119 -14.78 3.70 6.97
CA ARG A 119 -13.35 3.39 6.74
C ARG A 119 -12.85 2.50 7.87
N LEU A 120 -12.18 1.42 7.50
CA LEU A 120 -11.40 0.61 8.41
C LEU A 120 -10.05 1.32 8.66
N CYS A 121 -9.69 1.53 9.92
CA CYS A 121 -8.44 2.16 10.34
C CYS A 121 -7.76 1.32 11.41
N VAL A 122 -6.51 0.92 11.22
CA VAL A 122 -5.76 0.19 12.25
C VAL A 122 -5.13 1.18 13.22
N ASP A 123 -5.37 1.01 14.52
CA ASP A 123 -4.82 1.89 15.56
C ASP A 123 -3.39 1.48 15.93
N TYR A 124 -2.43 2.05 15.21
CA TYR A 124 -1.02 1.88 15.48
C TYR A 124 -0.47 2.84 16.56
N CYS A 125 -1.29 3.56 17.35
CA CYS A 125 -0.77 4.54 18.31
C CYS A 125 0.24 3.94 19.30
N LYS A 126 -0.04 2.75 19.85
CA LYS A 126 0.88 2.04 20.76
C LYS A 126 2.17 1.59 20.07
N LEU A 127 2.08 1.13 18.81
CA LEU A 127 3.24 0.75 18.01
C LEU A 127 4.10 1.97 17.66
N ASN A 128 3.48 3.07 17.26
CA ASN A 128 4.15 4.32 16.89
C ASN A 128 4.88 4.95 18.08
N ALA A 129 4.40 4.75 19.31
CA ALA A 129 5.06 5.24 20.52
C ALA A 129 6.40 4.55 20.80
N VAL A 130 6.53 3.26 20.44
CA VAL A 130 7.76 2.47 20.61
C VAL A 130 8.59 2.40 19.32
N THR A 131 8.11 2.96 18.21
CA THR A 131 8.83 2.92 16.93
C THR A 131 9.85 4.06 16.84
N ARG A 132 11.09 3.73 16.45
CA ARG A 132 12.13 4.72 16.14
C ARG A 132 11.67 5.60 14.98
N LYS A 133 11.52 6.89 15.23
CA LYS A 133 11.10 7.85 14.20
C LYS A 133 12.19 8.00 13.14
N ASN A 134 11.94 7.48 11.94
CA ASN A 134 12.78 7.71 10.76
C ASN A 134 12.50 9.12 10.20
N LYS A 135 13.12 10.14 10.79
CA LYS A 135 12.93 11.54 10.37
C LYS A 135 13.77 11.82 9.12
N TYR A 136 13.15 11.72 7.96
CA TYR A 136 13.72 12.24 6.72
C TYR A 136 13.47 13.77 6.65
N PRO A 137 14.51 14.60 6.36
CA PRO A 137 14.32 16.03 6.27
C PRO A 137 13.55 16.37 4.99
N LEU A 138 12.24 16.54 5.11
CA LEU A 138 11.43 17.14 4.05
C LEU A 138 11.68 18.65 4.05
N PRO A 139 12.00 19.25 2.90
CA PRO A 139 12.17 20.69 2.82
C PRO A 139 10.84 21.40 3.10
N PRO A 140 10.89 22.62 3.66
CA PRO A 140 9.70 23.42 3.85
C PRO A 140 9.05 23.75 2.50
N MET A 141 7.72 23.86 2.46
CA MET A 141 6.94 24.08 1.23
C MET A 141 7.41 25.30 0.41
N ASN A 142 7.98 26.30 1.06
CA ASN A 142 8.47 27.53 0.43
C ASN A 142 9.87 27.39 -0.20
N GLN A 143 10.49 26.21 -0.17
CA GLN A 143 11.80 25.95 -0.74
C GLN A 143 11.73 24.81 -1.77
N PRO A 144 12.20 25.03 -3.02
CA PRO A 144 12.31 23.97 -3.99
C PRO A 144 13.37 22.94 -3.54
N ILE A 145 13.07 21.67 -3.78
CA ILE A 145 14.00 20.57 -3.53
C ILE A 145 15.00 20.59 -4.69
N TYR A 146 16.19 21.16 -4.47
CA TYR A 146 17.30 20.96 -5.39
C TYR A 146 17.95 19.61 -5.04
N LEU A 147 17.83 18.64 -5.96
CA LEU A 147 18.59 17.39 -5.97
C LEU A 147 19.82 17.57 -6.87
#